data_AF-A0A4P9X930-F1
#
_entry.id   AF-A0A4P9X930-F1
#
_cell.length_a   1.000
_cell.length_b   1.000
_cell.length_c   1.000
_cell.angle_alpha   90.00
_cell.angle_beta   90.00
_cell.angle_gamma   90.00
#
_symmetry.space_group_name_H-M   'P 1'
#
loop_
_entity.id
_entity.type
_entity.pdbx_description
1 polymer ?
#
loop_
_entity_poly.entity_id
_entity_poly.type
_entity_poly.pdbx_seq_one_letter_code
_entity_poly.pdbx_strand_id
1 'polypeptide(L)'
;GFRINPPPTDRPVRLYCDGIWDLFHLGHARALEQAKKRFPNTHLIVGVCNDELTHAMKGMTVMTHAERAESLRHCRWVDEVVENAPWVVDRAFLDEHKIDYVAHDDLPYGSGDAEDIYQFVKDAGQFVTTRRTEGLSTSDLITRIVRDYESYIRRNLSRGISRQDLNVSYIKAQEIQMKSKVQQLLQKVQSNVRNSVPNHDD
;
A
#
# COMPACT_ATOMS: atom_id res chain seq x y z
N GLY A 1 13.67 -4.81 -20.38
CA GLY A 1 12.99 -6.04 -19.92
C GLY A 1 13.98 -7.17 -19.97
N PHE A 2 14.04 -7.99 -18.92
CA PHE A 2 14.99 -9.09 -18.81
C PHE A 2 14.69 -10.19 -19.83
N ARG A 3 15.73 -10.96 -20.21
CA ARG A 3 15.54 -12.18 -20.99
C ARG A 3 14.81 -13.19 -20.10
N ILE A 4 13.73 -13.78 -20.60
CA ILE A 4 12.98 -14.80 -19.88
C ILE A 4 13.11 -16.16 -20.56
N ASN A 5 13.02 -17.23 -19.77
CA ASN A 5 12.96 -18.59 -20.29
C ASN A 5 11.66 -18.81 -21.08
N PRO A 6 11.62 -19.75 -22.04
CA PRO A 6 10.37 -20.14 -22.70
C PRO A 6 9.34 -20.67 -21.68
N PRO A 7 8.06 -20.27 -21.76
CA PRO A 7 7.04 -20.75 -20.83
C PRO A 7 6.68 -22.22 -21.12
N PRO A 8 6.24 -22.98 -20.11
CA PRO A 8 5.69 -24.31 -20.32
C PRO A 8 4.46 -24.25 -21.25
N THR A 9 4.30 -25.27 -22.09
CA THR A 9 3.21 -25.35 -23.08
C THR A 9 2.18 -26.44 -22.74
N ASP A 10 2.52 -27.34 -21.83
CA ASP A 10 1.76 -28.52 -21.42
C ASP A 10 0.87 -28.27 -20.19
N ARG A 11 1.09 -27.17 -19.46
CA ARG A 11 0.37 -26.81 -18.23
C ARG A 11 0.28 -25.28 -18.05
N PRO A 12 -0.59 -24.77 -17.16
CA PRO A 12 -0.57 -23.36 -16.79
C PRO A 12 0.81 -22.92 -16.27
N VAL A 13 1.19 -21.70 -16.64
CA VAL A 13 2.38 -21.04 -16.10
C VAL A 13 2.10 -20.65 -14.66
N ARG A 14 2.91 -21.13 -13.71
CA ARG A 14 2.81 -20.78 -12.30
C ARG A 14 3.67 -19.55 -12.04
N LEU A 15 3.01 -18.42 -11.81
CA LEU A 15 3.67 -17.14 -11.59
C LEU A 15 3.45 -16.71 -10.15
N TYR A 16 4.53 -16.28 -9.49
CA TYR A 16 4.54 -15.87 -8.10
C TYR A 16 4.71 -14.36 -7.96
N CYS A 17 3.85 -13.72 -7.18
CA CYS A 17 4.01 -12.33 -6.75
C CYS A 17 4.08 -12.28 -5.22
N ASP A 18 5.10 -11.63 -4.68
CA ASP A 18 5.25 -11.39 -3.25
C ASP A 18 5.00 -9.93 -2.88
N GLY A 19 4.73 -9.74 -1.59
CA GLY A 19 4.58 -8.42 -1.03
C GLY A 19 4.00 -8.43 0.37
N ILE A 20 3.84 -7.22 0.90
CA ILE A 20 3.20 -7.00 2.20
C ILE A 20 1.69 -6.91 2.02
N TRP A 21 1.22 -6.24 0.97
CA TRP A 21 -0.20 -6.08 0.65
C TRP A 21 -1.01 -5.30 1.70
N ASP A 22 -0.34 -4.45 2.49
CA ASP A 22 -1.00 -3.61 3.51
C ASP A 22 -1.91 -2.55 2.88
N LEU A 23 -3.06 -2.31 3.53
CA LEU A 23 -4.18 -1.52 3.00
C LEU A 23 -4.49 -1.89 1.55
N PHE A 24 -4.79 -3.17 1.29
CA PHE A 24 -4.94 -3.70 -0.06
C PHE A 24 -5.81 -2.80 -0.96
N HIS A 25 -5.20 -2.26 -2.01
CA HIS A 25 -5.76 -1.17 -2.81
C HIS A 25 -5.62 -1.42 -4.31
N LEU A 26 -6.23 -0.56 -5.12
CA LEU A 26 -6.25 -0.68 -6.59
C LEU A 26 -4.86 -0.83 -7.24
N GLY A 27 -3.83 -0.17 -6.68
CA GLY A 27 -2.45 -0.36 -7.15
C GLY A 27 -1.96 -1.82 -7.06
N HIS A 28 -2.27 -2.52 -5.97
CA HIS A 28 -1.96 -3.94 -5.80
C HIS A 28 -2.77 -4.80 -6.77
N ALA A 29 -4.09 -4.57 -6.82
CA ALA A 29 -4.97 -5.32 -7.71
C ALA A 29 -4.55 -5.20 -9.19
N ARG A 30 -4.11 -4.02 -9.64
CA ARG A 30 -3.59 -3.81 -11.01
C ARG A 30 -2.23 -4.47 -11.26
N ALA A 31 -1.36 -4.57 -10.24
CA ALA A 31 -0.12 -5.32 -10.38
C ALA A 31 -0.40 -6.82 -10.53
N LEU A 32 -1.31 -7.36 -9.72
CA LEU A 32 -1.76 -8.75 -9.80
C LEU A 32 -2.52 -9.04 -11.11
N GLU A 33 -3.29 -8.08 -11.62
CA GLU A 33 -3.91 -8.18 -12.95
C GLU A 33 -2.86 -8.33 -14.07
N GLN A 34 -1.80 -7.53 -14.02
CA GLN A 34 -0.70 -7.61 -14.99
C GLN A 34 0.00 -8.96 -14.93
N ALA A 35 0.26 -9.46 -13.72
CA ALA A 35 0.84 -10.79 -13.49
C ALA A 35 -0.06 -11.90 -14.06
N LYS A 36 -1.35 -11.91 -13.70
CA LYS A 36 -2.33 -12.90 -14.17
C LYS A 36 -2.49 -12.91 -15.70
N LYS A 37 -2.41 -11.74 -16.33
CA LYS A 37 -2.54 -11.58 -17.79
C LYS A 37 -1.22 -11.72 -18.55
N ARG A 38 -0.10 -11.99 -17.87
CA ARG A 38 1.22 -12.03 -18.49
C ARG A 38 1.30 -13.11 -19.58
N PHE A 39 0.74 -14.28 -19.31
CA PHE A 39 0.68 -15.41 -20.22
C PHE A 39 -0.77 -15.82 -20.50
N PRO A 40 -1.06 -16.49 -21.63
CA PRO A 40 -2.43 -16.90 -21.97
C PRO A 40 -3.10 -17.81 -20.93
N ASN A 41 -2.31 -18.65 -20.25
CA ASN A 41 -2.78 -19.56 -19.22
C ASN A 41 -1.87 -19.46 -17.98
N THR A 42 -2.26 -18.64 -17.02
CA THR A 42 -1.47 -18.34 -15.81
C THR A 42 -2.21 -18.78 -14.56
N HIS A 43 -1.51 -19.47 -13.66
CA HIS A 43 -1.89 -19.70 -12.27
C HIS A 43 -1.08 -18.76 -11.38
N LEU A 44 -1.72 -17.76 -10.80
CA LEU A 44 -1.12 -16.71 -9.99
C LEU A 44 -1.13 -17.10 -8.51
N ILE A 45 0.08 -17.31 -8.00
CA ILE A 45 0.37 -17.53 -6.59
C ILE A 45 0.79 -16.19 -5.99
N VAL A 46 0.19 -15.79 -4.87
CA VAL A 46 0.55 -14.55 -4.19
C VAL A 46 1.04 -14.83 -2.77
N GLY A 47 2.31 -14.51 -2.53
CA GLY A 47 2.94 -14.60 -1.22
C GLY A 47 2.69 -13.36 -0.37
N VAL A 48 2.34 -13.55 0.89
CA VAL A 48 2.18 -12.48 1.88
C VAL A 48 3.18 -12.65 3.02
N CYS A 49 4.05 -11.65 3.21
CA CYS A 49 5.01 -11.66 4.31
C CYS A 49 4.30 -11.49 5.66
N ASN A 50 4.74 -12.19 6.70
CA ASN A 50 4.16 -12.06 8.04
C ASN A 50 4.51 -10.72 8.72
N ASP A 51 3.82 -10.42 9.81
CA ASP A 51 3.96 -9.13 10.50
C ASP A 51 5.36 -8.99 11.10
N GLU A 52 5.89 -10.04 11.74
CA GLU A 52 7.20 -10.02 12.39
C GLU A 52 8.33 -9.69 11.40
N LEU A 53 8.35 -10.39 10.26
CA LEU A 53 9.34 -10.19 9.21
C LEU A 53 9.18 -8.82 8.56
N THR A 54 7.95 -8.39 8.31
CA THR A 54 7.67 -7.09 7.70
C THR A 54 8.13 -5.95 8.61
N HIS A 55 7.86 -6.04 9.91
CA HIS A 55 8.25 -5.03 10.90
C HIS A 55 9.77 -4.98 11.06
N ALA A 56 10.45 -6.13 11.01
CA ALA A 56 11.90 -6.20 11.09
C ALA A 56 12.60 -5.62 9.85
N MET A 57 12.09 -5.91 8.65
CA MET A 57 12.80 -5.63 7.40
C MET A 57 12.37 -4.34 6.70
N LYS A 58 11.21 -3.77 7.04
CA LYS A 58 10.66 -2.59 6.36
C LYS A 58 9.92 -1.60 7.25
N GLY A 59 9.03 -2.07 8.11
CA GLY A 59 8.30 -1.19 9.02
C GLY A 59 6.90 -1.70 9.35
N MET A 60 6.16 -0.88 10.10
CA MET A 60 4.85 -1.24 10.64
C MET A 60 3.79 -1.40 9.55
N THR A 61 2.86 -2.33 9.78
CA THR A 61 1.65 -2.54 9.00
C THR A 61 0.43 -1.97 9.73
N VAL A 62 -0.56 -1.49 8.98
CA VAL A 62 -1.87 -1.09 9.53
C VAL A 62 -2.77 -2.31 9.69
N MET A 63 -2.81 -3.16 8.66
CA MET A 63 -3.56 -4.42 8.66
C MET A 63 -2.69 -5.56 9.19
N THR A 64 -3.30 -6.45 9.98
CA THR A 64 -2.67 -7.70 10.43
C THR A 64 -2.38 -8.64 9.27
N HIS A 65 -1.45 -9.58 9.45
CA HIS A 65 -1.16 -10.62 8.47
C HIS A 65 -2.41 -11.37 7.99
N ALA A 66 -3.30 -11.75 8.91
CA ALA A 66 -4.54 -12.45 8.57
C ALA A 66 -5.46 -11.61 7.67
N GLU A 67 -5.62 -10.32 7.96
CA GLU A 67 -6.44 -9.42 7.14
C GLU A 67 -5.84 -9.19 5.75
N ARG A 68 -4.51 -9.10 5.66
CA ARG A 68 -3.77 -8.95 4.38
C ARG A 68 -3.93 -10.21 3.53
N ALA A 69 -3.76 -11.39 4.14
CA ALA A 69 -3.97 -12.67 3.46
C ALA A 69 -5.41 -12.82 2.95
N GLU A 70 -6.41 -12.47 3.77
CA GLU A 70 -7.83 -12.57 3.38
C GLU A 70 -8.18 -11.59 2.27
N SER A 71 -7.63 -10.38 2.31
CA SER A 71 -7.80 -9.39 1.23
C SER A 71 -7.32 -9.93 -0.12
N LEU A 72 -6.24 -10.71 -0.14
CA LEU A 72 -5.73 -11.35 -1.36
C LEU A 72 -6.66 -12.45 -1.88
N ARG A 73 -7.25 -13.25 -0.98
CA ARG A 73 -8.19 -14.33 -1.37
C ARG A 73 -9.43 -13.80 -2.07
N HIS A 74 -9.82 -12.56 -1.79
CA HIS A 74 -10.92 -11.88 -2.47
C HIS A 74 -10.49 -11.12 -3.74
N CYS A 75 -9.21 -11.07 -4.05
CA CYS A 75 -8.74 -10.43 -5.27
C CYS A 75 -9.04 -11.33 -6.48
N ARG A 76 -9.82 -10.80 -7.43
CA ARG A 76 -10.25 -11.49 -8.67
C ARG A 76 -9.12 -12.21 -9.42
N TRP A 77 -7.90 -11.71 -9.34
CA TRP A 77 -6.78 -12.17 -10.16
C TRP A 77 -5.98 -13.30 -9.51
N VAL A 78 -6.17 -13.53 -8.21
CA VAL A 78 -5.37 -14.46 -7.39
C VAL A 78 -6.00 -15.85 -7.41
N ASP A 79 -5.20 -16.88 -7.65
CA ASP A 79 -5.67 -18.27 -7.59
C ASP A 79 -5.24 -18.98 -6.30
N GLU A 80 -4.09 -18.59 -5.73
CA GLU A 80 -3.48 -19.24 -4.57
C GLU A 80 -2.78 -18.19 -3.69
N VAL A 81 -2.96 -18.28 -2.37
CA VAL A 81 -2.29 -17.39 -1.39
C VAL A 81 -1.33 -18.22 -0.55
N VAL A 82 -0.07 -17.78 -0.50
CA VAL A 82 0.97 -18.37 0.35
C VAL A 82 1.22 -17.43 1.52
N GLU A 83 0.78 -17.86 2.71
CA GLU A 83 1.04 -17.16 3.96
C GLU A 83 2.47 -17.37 4.45
N ASN A 84 2.98 -16.43 5.27
CA ASN A 84 4.35 -16.45 5.77
C ASN A 84 5.41 -16.55 4.66
N ALA A 85 5.19 -15.82 3.56
CA ALA A 85 6.14 -15.79 2.45
C ALA A 85 7.53 -15.31 2.91
N PRO A 86 8.61 -15.91 2.39
CA PRO A 86 9.97 -15.52 2.75
C PRO A 86 10.28 -14.12 2.22
N TRP A 87 11.20 -13.42 2.89
CA TRP A 87 11.65 -12.10 2.45
C TRP A 87 12.50 -12.17 1.17
N VAL A 88 13.27 -13.25 1.03
CA VAL A 88 14.07 -13.56 -0.16
C VAL A 88 13.69 -14.96 -0.58
N VAL A 89 13.21 -15.11 -1.81
CA VAL A 89 12.89 -16.42 -2.38
C VAL A 89 14.18 -17.16 -2.74
N ASP A 90 14.20 -18.47 -2.50
CA ASP A 90 15.31 -19.33 -2.86
C ASP A 90 14.86 -20.47 -3.78
N ARG A 91 15.84 -21.27 -4.25
CA ARG A 91 15.54 -22.37 -5.16
C ARG A 91 14.59 -23.40 -4.54
N ALA A 92 14.71 -23.66 -3.23
CA ALA A 92 13.86 -24.63 -2.54
C ALA A 92 12.39 -24.19 -2.53
N PHE A 93 12.13 -22.91 -2.23
CA PHE A 93 10.80 -22.31 -2.27
C PHE A 93 10.21 -22.35 -3.68
N LEU A 94 11.01 -21.99 -4.70
CA LEU A 94 10.58 -22.05 -6.10
C LEU A 94 10.18 -23.48 -6.50
N ASP A 95 10.98 -24.48 -6.12
CA ASP A 95 10.74 -25.88 -6.45
C ASP A 95 9.53 -26.45 -5.71
N GLU A 96 9.37 -26.14 -4.42
CA GLU A 96 8.24 -26.57 -3.58
C GLU A 96 6.90 -26.11 -4.17
N HIS A 97 6.79 -24.82 -4.53
CA HIS A 97 5.58 -24.24 -5.09
C HIS A 97 5.47 -24.39 -6.61
N LYS A 98 6.47 -25.02 -7.25
CA LYS A 98 6.59 -25.22 -8.71
C LYS A 98 6.47 -23.89 -9.47
N ILE A 99 7.16 -22.87 -9.00
CA ILE A 99 7.14 -21.51 -9.55
C ILE A 99 7.98 -21.46 -10.82
N ASP A 100 7.37 -21.07 -11.93
CA ASP A 100 8.05 -20.88 -13.22
C ASP A 100 8.70 -19.49 -13.27
N TYR A 101 7.96 -18.46 -12.83
CA TYR A 101 8.39 -17.07 -12.83
C TYR A 101 7.99 -16.33 -11.55
N VAL A 102 8.84 -15.40 -11.13
CA VAL A 102 8.55 -14.40 -10.09
C VAL A 102 8.23 -13.06 -10.77
N ALA A 103 7.19 -12.35 -10.31
CA ALA A 103 6.85 -11.05 -10.83
C ALA A 103 6.72 -9.97 -9.75
N HIS A 104 7.46 -8.89 -9.96
CA HIS A 104 7.47 -7.69 -9.13
C HIS A 104 7.73 -6.46 -10.04
N ASP A 105 7.71 -5.25 -9.50
CA ASP A 105 8.17 -4.07 -10.26
C ASP A 105 9.67 -4.14 -10.60
N ASP A 106 10.10 -3.33 -11.58
CA ASP A 106 11.46 -3.38 -12.15
C ASP A 106 12.51 -2.68 -11.26
N LEU A 107 12.12 -2.11 -10.13
CA LEU A 107 13.06 -1.41 -9.25
C LEU A 107 13.86 -2.43 -8.42
N PRO A 108 15.20 -2.25 -8.29
CA PRO A 108 15.98 -3.04 -7.35
C PRO A 108 15.40 -2.94 -5.95
N TYR A 109 15.20 -4.09 -5.31
CA TYR A 109 14.68 -4.14 -3.94
C TYR A 109 15.81 -4.47 -2.99
N GLY A 110 16.48 -3.42 -2.50
CA GLY A 110 17.60 -3.54 -1.57
C GLY A 110 17.15 -3.97 -0.18
N SER A 111 17.89 -4.90 0.43
CA SER A 111 17.62 -5.36 1.79
C SER A 111 18.89 -5.87 2.48
N GLY A 112 19.26 -5.24 3.60
CA GLY A 112 20.52 -5.52 4.28
C GLY A 112 21.70 -5.27 3.34
N ASP A 113 22.52 -6.30 3.13
CA ASP A 113 23.69 -6.26 2.25
C ASP A 113 23.36 -6.56 0.77
N ALA A 114 22.12 -6.99 0.46
CA ALA A 114 21.72 -7.28 -0.91
C ALA A 114 21.23 -5.99 -1.61
N GLU A 115 21.83 -5.66 -2.76
CA GLU A 115 21.38 -4.55 -3.61
C GLU A 115 20.00 -4.83 -4.25
N ASP A 116 19.75 -6.09 -4.61
CA ASP A 116 18.48 -6.54 -5.14
C ASP A 116 18.19 -8.00 -4.75
N ILE A 117 17.17 -8.21 -3.92
CA ILE A 117 16.76 -9.57 -3.50
C ILE A 117 16.23 -10.42 -4.66
N TYR A 118 15.85 -9.82 -5.79
CA TYR A 118 15.39 -10.54 -6.97
C TYR A 118 16.50 -10.89 -7.96
N GLN A 119 17.77 -10.53 -7.68
CA GLN A 119 18.87 -10.72 -8.63
C GLN A 119 19.01 -12.20 -9.07
N PHE A 120 18.88 -13.14 -8.12
CA PHE A 120 18.93 -14.58 -8.39
C PHE A 120 17.91 -15.02 -9.46
N VAL A 121 16.65 -14.59 -9.36
CA VAL A 121 15.61 -14.95 -10.33
C VAL A 121 15.70 -14.17 -11.63
N LYS A 122 16.25 -12.95 -11.60
CA LYS A 122 16.57 -12.15 -12.79
C LYS A 122 17.64 -12.85 -13.63
N ASP A 123 18.73 -13.28 -13.01
CA ASP A 123 19.84 -13.99 -13.66
C ASP A 123 19.40 -15.34 -14.23
N ALA A 124 18.49 -16.03 -13.55
CA ALA A 124 17.93 -17.30 -14.00
C ALA A 124 16.92 -17.16 -15.17
N GLY A 125 16.58 -15.94 -15.60
CA GLY A 125 15.55 -15.71 -16.62
C GLY A 125 14.14 -16.06 -16.16
N GLN A 126 13.91 -16.03 -14.85
CA GLN A 126 12.64 -16.34 -14.18
C GLN A 126 11.93 -15.09 -13.65
N PHE A 127 12.44 -13.88 -13.92
CA PHE A 127 11.81 -12.65 -13.44
C PHE A 127 10.97 -11.94 -14.52
N VAL A 128 9.76 -11.56 -14.15
CA VAL A 128 8.83 -10.81 -15.00
C VAL A 128 8.50 -9.47 -14.35
N THR A 129 8.58 -8.38 -15.11
CA THR A 129 8.28 -7.06 -14.56
C THR A 129 6.80 -6.71 -14.64
N THR A 130 6.30 -6.10 -13.57
CA THR A 130 5.02 -5.38 -13.53
C THR A 130 5.26 -3.87 -13.44
N ARG A 131 4.21 -3.08 -13.69
CA ARG A 131 4.25 -1.63 -13.55
C ARG A 131 3.44 -1.17 -12.36
N ARG A 132 4.03 -0.30 -11.56
CA ARG A 132 3.34 0.41 -10.48
C ARG A 132 2.25 1.31 -11.06
N THR A 133 1.17 1.49 -10.30
CA THR A 133 0.15 2.48 -10.63
C THR A 133 0.51 3.80 -9.97
N GLU A 134 0.74 4.84 -10.76
CA GLU A 134 1.08 6.17 -10.24
C GLU A 134 -0.03 6.75 -9.37
N GLY A 135 0.36 7.49 -8.32
CA GLY A 135 -0.56 8.15 -7.41
C GLY A 135 -1.36 7.21 -6.49
N LEU A 136 -1.01 5.92 -6.41
CA LEU A 136 -1.62 4.95 -5.50
C LEU A 136 -0.54 4.15 -4.76
N SER A 137 -0.54 4.26 -3.42
CA SER A 137 0.30 3.44 -2.54
C SER A 137 -0.27 3.44 -1.11
N THR A 138 0.14 2.47 -0.29
CA THR A 138 -0.17 2.44 1.15
C THR A 138 0.23 3.75 1.84
N SER A 139 1.44 4.27 1.56
CA SER A 139 1.93 5.53 2.13
C SER A 139 1.07 6.73 1.74
N ASP A 140 0.59 6.76 0.49
CA ASP A 140 -0.29 7.83 0.02
C ASP A 140 -1.68 7.75 0.68
N LEU A 141 -2.26 6.55 0.82
CA LEU A 141 -3.50 6.36 1.58
C LEU A 141 -3.36 6.82 3.03
N ILE A 142 -2.28 6.42 3.70
CA ILE A 142 -1.97 6.86 5.07
C ILE A 142 -1.81 8.37 5.11
N THR A 143 -1.09 8.96 4.17
CA THR A 143 -0.86 10.42 4.12
C THR A 143 -2.18 11.18 3.96
N ARG A 144 -3.10 10.70 3.12
CA ARG A 144 -4.43 11.29 2.96
C ARG A 144 -5.22 11.24 4.28
N ILE A 145 -5.23 10.10 4.95
CA ILE A 145 -5.90 9.92 6.25
C ILE A 145 -5.30 10.87 7.31
N VAL A 146 -3.98 10.92 7.41
CA VAL A 146 -3.28 11.76 8.41
C VAL A 146 -3.51 13.24 8.16
N ARG A 147 -3.46 13.70 6.90
CA ARG A 147 -3.73 15.11 6.55
C ARG A 147 -5.13 15.55 6.97
N ASP A 148 -6.12 14.67 6.81
CA ASP A 148 -7.51 14.98 7.11
C ASP A 148 -7.89 14.74 8.58
N TYR A 149 -6.99 14.15 9.37
CA TYR A 149 -7.25 13.72 10.75
C TYR A 149 -7.70 14.88 11.64
N GLU A 150 -6.97 16.00 11.69
CA GLU A 150 -7.36 17.14 12.55
C GLU A 150 -8.71 17.74 12.14
N SER A 151 -9.01 17.79 10.84
CA SER A 151 -10.28 18.26 10.30
C SER A 151 -11.43 17.31 10.66
N TYR A 152 -11.20 16.00 10.57
CA TYR A 152 -12.15 14.96 10.99
C TYR A 152 -12.47 15.08 12.48
N ILE A 153 -11.46 15.21 13.34
CA ILE A 153 -11.66 15.38 14.79
C ILE A 153 -12.44 16.66 15.09
N ARG A 154 -12.03 17.79 14.52
CA ARG A 154 -12.71 19.09 14.71
C ARG A 154 -14.19 19.01 14.36
N ARG A 155 -14.51 18.44 13.20
CA ARG A 155 -15.89 18.30 12.70
C ARG A 155 -16.73 17.43 13.64
N ASN A 156 -16.20 16.30 14.10
CA ASN A 156 -16.93 15.40 14.98
C ASN A 156 -17.12 15.97 16.40
N LEU A 157 -16.11 16.63 16.96
CA LEU A 157 -16.24 17.36 18.22
C LEU A 157 -17.31 18.47 18.12
N SER A 158 -17.35 19.21 17.01
CA SER A 158 -18.39 20.24 16.79
C SER A 158 -19.80 19.67 16.68
N ARG A 159 -19.94 18.39 16.30
CA ARG A 159 -21.21 17.65 16.25
C ARG A 159 -21.58 17.01 17.59
N GLY A 160 -20.77 17.22 18.63
CA GLY A 160 -21.02 16.68 19.97
C GLY A 160 -20.53 15.25 20.18
N ILE A 161 -19.78 14.66 19.24
CA ILE A 161 -19.17 13.34 19.46
C ILE A 161 -18.10 13.47 20.55
N SER A 162 -18.11 12.52 21.51
CA SER A 162 -17.17 12.56 22.62
C SER A 162 -15.73 12.30 22.15
N ARG A 163 -14.77 12.85 22.89
CA ARG A 163 -13.34 12.58 22.63
C ARG A 163 -12.96 11.10 22.81
N GLN A 164 -13.71 10.37 23.65
CA GLN A 164 -13.46 8.95 23.94
C GLN A 164 -13.80 8.10 22.72
N ASP A 165 -14.94 8.39 22.08
CA ASP A 165 -15.37 7.69 20.86
C ASP A 165 -14.44 7.95 19.67
N LEU A 166 -13.81 9.13 19.63
CA LEU A 166 -12.82 9.49 18.62
C LEU A 166 -11.40 9.00 18.95
N ASN A 167 -11.21 8.36 20.11
CA ASN A 167 -9.91 7.96 20.64
C ASN A 167 -8.87 9.11 20.65
N VAL A 168 -9.31 10.30 21.07
CA VAL A 168 -8.46 11.51 21.12
C VAL A 168 -8.14 11.88 22.56
N SER A 169 -6.86 12.18 22.82
CA SER A 169 -6.42 12.67 24.13
C SER A 169 -7.05 14.03 24.47
N TYR A 170 -7.23 14.30 25.76
CA TYR A 170 -7.80 15.57 26.22
C TYR A 170 -7.02 16.79 25.71
N ILE A 171 -5.69 16.72 25.78
CA ILE A 171 -4.79 17.80 25.32
C ILE A 171 -5.00 18.07 23.83
N LYS A 172 -5.05 17.01 23.00
CA LYS A 172 -5.24 17.15 21.56
C LYS A 172 -6.61 17.73 21.21
N ALA A 173 -7.66 17.32 21.92
CA ALA A 173 -9.00 17.88 21.73
C ALA A 173 -9.04 19.38 22.08
N GLN A 174 -8.39 19.80 23.17
CA GLN A 174 -8.29 21.21 23.57
C GLN A 174 -7.49 22.03 22.54
N GLU A 175 -6.36 21.51 22.05
CA GLU A 175 -5.56 22.14 20.99
C GLU A 175 -6.40 22.42 19.74
N ILE A 176 -7.16 21.42 19.28
CA ILE A 176 -8.01 21.52 18.09
C ILE A 176 -9.13 22.55 18.28
N GLN A 177 -9.78 22.54 19.46
CA GLN A 177 -10.83 23.53 19.78
C GLN A 177 -10.26 24.95 19.84
N MET A 178 -9.07 25.13 20.44
CA MET A 178 -8.40 26.42 20.53
C MET A 178 -8.02 26.94 19.15
N LYS A 179 -7.40 26.12 18.30
CA LYS A 179 -7.10 26.46 16.90
C LYS A 179 -8.36 26.88 16.14
N SER A 180 -9.47 26.17 16.31
CA SER A 180 -10.74 26.51 15.67
C SER A 180 -11.30 27.86 16.13
N LYS A 181 -11.24 28.17 17.43
CA LYS A 181 -11.69 29.46 17.97
C LYS A 181 -10.84 30.61 17.44
N VAL A 182 -9.50 30.45 17.41
CA VAL A 182 -8.58 31.44 16.84
C VAL A 182 -8.87 31.68 15.36
N GLN A 183 -9.11 30.62 14.59
CA GLN A 183 -9.42 30.74 13.16
C GLN A 183 -10.75 31.48 12.92
N GLN A 184 -11.78 31.23 13.73
CA GLN A 184 -13.04 31.97 13.67
C GLN A 184 -12.87 33.46 14.03
N LEU A 185 -12.03 33.76 15.03
CA LEU A 185 -11.69 35.14 15.38
C LEU A 185 -10.99 35.86 14.22
N LEU A 186 -9.97 35.24 13.63
CA LEU A 186 -9.25 35.81 12.47
C LEU A 186 -10.19 36.05 11.28
N GLN A 187 -11.08 35.10 10.98
CA GLN A 187 -12.07 35.28 9.90
C GLN A 187 -13.03 36.44 10.18
N LYS A 188 -13.51 36.61 11.42
CA LYS A 188 -14.36 37.75 11.80
C LYS A 188 -13.64 39.09 11.65
N VAL A 189 -12.36 39.16 12.04
CA VAL A 189 -11.56 40.36 11.87
C VAL A 189 -11.37 40.68 10.39
N GLN A 190 -11.01 39.69 9.57
CA GLN A 190 -10.84 39.87 8.13
C GLN A 190 -12.14 40.29 7.43
N SER A 191 -13.28 39.71 7.79
CA SER A 191 -14.58 40.12 7.24
C SER A 191 -14.94 41.55 7.63
N ASN A 192 -14.65 41.96 8.87
CA ASN A 192 -14.91 43.31 9.33
C ASN A 192 -14.02 44.34 8.62
N VAL A 193 -12.73 44.02 8.40
CA VAL A 193 -11.81 44.87 7.65
C VAL A 193 -12.26 45.00 6.19
N ARG A 194 -12.61 43.88 5.53
CA ARG A 194 -13.10 43.88 4.14
C ARG A 194 -14.39 44.68 3.95
N ASN A 195 -15.28 44.65 4.93
CA ASN A 195 -16.53 45.43 4.91
C ASN A 195 -16.33 46.91 5.29
N SER A 196 -15.14 47.30 5.79
CA SER A 196 -14.81 48.67 6.20
C SER A 196 -14.00 49.47 5.17
N VAL A 197 -13.53 48.84 4.09
CA VAL A 197 -12.82 49.51 2.99
C VAL A 197 -13.84 49.84 1.87
N PRO A 198 -14.07 51.11 1.50
CA PRO A 198 -14.92 51.47 0.37
C PRO A 198 -14.27 51.00 -0.94
N ASN A 199 -15.06 50.43 -1.88
CA ASN A 199 -14.62 50.27 -3.27
C ASN A 199 -14.41 51.66 -3.86
N HIS A 200 -13.17 52.07 -4.06
CA HIS A 200 -12.83 53.15 -4.99
C HIS A 200 -12.42 52.50 -6.32
N ASP A 201 -13.43 52.18 -7.12
CA ASP A 201 -13.29 52.02 -8.57
C ASP A 201 -14.04 53.20 -9.21
N ASP A 202 -13.28 54.21 -9.63
CA ASP A 202 -13.60 55.18 -10.70
C ASP A 202 -12.31 55.38 -11.51
#